data_AF-A0A841FQ84-F1
#
_entry.id   AF-A0A841FQ84-F1
#
_cell.length_a   1.000
_cell.length_b   1.000
_cell.length_c   1.000
_cell.angle_alpha   90.00
_cell.angle_beta   90.00
_cell.angle_gamma   90.00
#
_symmetry.space_group_name_H-M   'P 1'
#
loop_
_entity.id
_entity.type
_entity.pdbx_description
1 polymer ?
#
loop_
_entity_poly.entity_id
_entity_poly.type
_entity_poly.pdbx_seq_one_letter_code
_entity_poly.pdbx_strand_id
1 'polypeptide(L)'
;MAREWLDVPYAEKDQAKAVGARWDPREKRWYAPDVVTPELRRWAALPDLPGTFPGEDRGFGAGLFVDLVPSSCWFTNVRSCVPQRDWERIRRVVTGRAARRCEVCGEAGQRLDVHERWAYDDARRVQALRRLICLCEPCHEVTHIGLAGIRGRADAAVAHLRAVTGMSGAEADAHVEDAFAVWRRRSAHTWTLDLGMLTDVGVTVAPPPKPGERATIAEQTLF
;
A
#
# COMPACT_ATOMS: atom_id res chain seq x y z
N MET A 1 2.44 10.80 34.24
CA MET A 1 2.72 9.46 33.71
C MET A 1 3.01 9.61 32.22
N ALA A 2 4.13 9.06 31.72
CA ALA A 2 4.42 9.07 30.30
C ALA A 2 3.59 7.98 29.61
N ARG A 3 2.85 8.34 28.56
CA ARG A 3 2.15 7.35 27.72
C ARG A 3 3.16 6.51 26.95
N GLU A 4 2.91 5.21 26.84
CA GLU A 4 3.72 4.30 26.03
C GLU A 4 3.00 3.92 24.74
N TRP A 5 3.72 3.92 23.62
CA TRP A 5 3.15 3.62 22.32
C TRP A 5 3.02 2.11 22.09
N LEU A 6 1.98 1.72 21.35
CA LEU A 6 1.66 0.34 21.00
C LEU A 6 1.52 0.20 19.48
N ASP A 7 2.01 -0.91 18.95
CA ASP A 7 1.77 -1.32 17.56
C ASP A 7 0.71 -2.41 17.54
N VAL A 8 -0.55 -2.00 17.63
CA VAL A 8 -1.71 -2.92 17.63
C VAL A 8 -2.15 -3.18 16.19
N PRO A 9 -2.09 -4.43 15.69
CA PRO A 9 -2.68 -4.79 14.40
C PRO A 9 -4.18 -4.46 14.35
N TYR A 10 -4.69 -4.02 13.20
CA TYR A 10 -6.10 -3.63 13.07
C TYR A 10 -7.08 -4.75 13.52
N ALA A 11 -6.76 -6.01 13.27
CA ALA A 11 -7.59 -7.15 13.66
C ALA A 11 -7.65 -7.37 15.18
N GLU A 12 -6.68 -6.82 15.93
CA GLU A 12 -6.54 -6.99 17.38
C GLU A 12 -6.98 -5.76 18.18
N LYS A 13 -7.48 -4.71 17.49
CA LYS A 13 -7.85 -3.42 18.09
C LYS A 13 -8.81 -3.55 19.28
N ASP A 14 -9.80 -4.44 19.17
CA ASP A 14 -10.83 -4.61 20.19
C ASP A 14 -10.28 -5.35 21.41
N GLN A 15 -9.35 -6.30 21.19
CA GLN A 15 -8.63 -6.97 22.27
C GLN A 15 -7.74 -5.98 23.02
N ALA A 16 -7.00 -5.12 22.30
CA ALA A 16 -6.15 -4.10 22.91
C ALA A 16 -6.96 -3.10 23.73
N LYS A 17 -8.10 -2.66 23.19
CA LYS A 17 -9.01 -1.76 23.90
C LYS A 17 -9.58 -2.40 25.17
N ALA A 18 -9.93 -3.68 25.12
CA ALA A 18 -10.47 -4.43 26.26
C ALA A 18 -9.49 -4.50 27.44
N VAL A 19 -8.18 -4.54 27.17
CA VAL A 19 -7.13 -4.56 28.20
C VAL A 19 -6.52 -3.19 28.48
N GLY A 20 -7.20 -2.11 28.11
CA GLY A 20 -6.86 -0.75 28.54
C GLY A 20 -6.13 0.14 27.53
N ALA A 21 -5.79 -0.36 26.33
CA ALA A 21 -5.21 0.49 25.29
C ALA A 21 -6.19 1.60 24.86
N ARG A 22 -5.64 2.73 24.42
CA ARG A 22 -6.37 3.88 23.92
C ARG A 22 -5.84 4.29 22.56
N TRP A 23 -6.68 4.93 21.75
CA TRP A 23 -6.32 5.43 20.43
C TRP A 23 -6.06 6.93 20.50
N ASP A 24 -4.91 7.38 20.01
CA ASP A 24 -4.64 8.80 19.80
C ASP A 24 -5.03 9.17 18.34
N PRO A 25 -6.08 9.97 18.11
CA PRO A 25 -6.50 10.35 16.76
C PRO A 25 -5.55 11.35 16.08
N ARG A 26 -4.72 12.06 16.84
CA ARG A 26 -3.71 12.99 16.30
C ARG A 26 -2.48 12.23 15.85
N GLU A 27 -1.99 11.29 16.65
CA GLU A 27 -0.84 10.46 16.29
C GLU A 27 -1.21 9.26 15.41
N LYS A 28 -2.51 8.96 15.31
CA LYS A 28 -3.04 7.76 14.65
C LYS A 28 -2.33 6.50 15.14
N ARG A 29 -2.16 6.41 16.47
CA ARG A 29 -1.41 5.34 17.13
C ARG A 29 -2.09 4.93 18.43
N TRP A 30 -2.00 3.64 18.74
CA TRP A 30 -2.45 3.09 20.01
C TRP A 30 -1.43 3.40 21.12
N TYR A 31 -1.91 3.65 22.33
CA TYR A 31 -1.07 3.89 23.50
C TYR A 31 -1.65 3.26 24.77
N ALA A 32 -0.78 2.97 25.71
CA ALA A 32 -1.14 2.68 27.10
C ALA A 32 -1.20 4.02 27.87
N PRO A 33 -2.34 4.36 28.51
CA PRO A 33 -2.48 5.63 29.24
C PRO A 33 -1.66 5.68 30.54
N ASP A 34 -1.43 4.52 31.16
CA ASP A 34 -0.70 4.34 32.41
C ASP A 34 0.44 3.33 32.21
N VAL A 35 0.85 2.62 33.27
CA VAL A 35 1.89 1.57 33.23
C VAL A 35 1.49 0.46 32.26
N VAL A 36 2.40 0.07 31.36
CA VAL A 36 2.18 -1.07 30.46
C VAL A 36 2.03 -2.37 31.25
N THR A 37 0.80 -2.87 31.26
CA THR A 37 0.48 -4.15 31.90
C THR A 37 1.09 -5.31 31.11
N PRO A 38 1.32 -6.49 31.72
CA PRO A 38 1.79 -7.68 31.01
C PRO A 38 0.96 -8.02 29.76
N GLU A 39 -0.35 -7.80 29.79
CA GLU A 39 -1.28 -8.05 28.68
C GLU A 39 -1.02 -7.12 27.48
N LEU A 40 -0.61 -5.87 27.75
CA LEU A 40 -0.30 -4.88 26.71
C LEU A 40 1.09 -5.09 26.09
N ARG A 41 2.01 -5.81 26.76
CA ARG A 41 3.39 -6.01 26.28
C ARG A 41 3.48 -6.68 24.92
N ARG A 42 2.50 -7.51 24.55
CA ARG A 42 2.48 -8.14 23.21
C ARG A 42 2.38 -7.13 22.06
N TRP A 43 1.91 -5.92 22.32
CA TRP A 43 1.87 -4.81 21.36
C TRP A 43 2.88 -3.70 21.66
N ALA A 44 3.77 -3.86 22.65
CA ALA A 44 4.74 -2.85 23.05
C ALA A 44 5.58 -2.42 21.84
N ALA A 45 5.57 -1.12 21.48
CA ALA A 45 6.11 -0.59 20.23
C ALA A 45 7.52 -1.10 19.86
N LEU A 46 7.74 -1.38 18.57
CA LEU A 46 9.07 -1.63 18.02
C LEU A 46 9.78 -0.28 17.85
N PRO A 47 11.12 -0.29 17.71
CA PRO A 47 11.85 0.90 17.28
C PRO A 47 11.20 1.56 16.06
N ASP A 48 11.21 2.88 15.98
CA ASP A 48 10.63 3.56 14.83
C ASP A 48 11.44 3.23 13.56
N LEU A 49 10.74 3.14 12.43
CA LEU A 49 11.36 2.93 11.12
C LEU A 49 12.00 4.24 10.64
N PRO A 50 13.01 4.18 9.77
CA PRO A 50 13.56 5.38 9.15
C PRO A 50 12.47 6.12 8.34
N GLY A 51 12.55 7.45 8.26
CA GLY A 51 11.60 8.26 7.48
C GLY A 51 11.68 8.03 5.96
N THR A 52 12.76 7.39 5.50
CA THR A 52 13.06 7.03 4.11
C THR A 52 13.48 5.58 4.04
N PHE A 53 13.07 4.86 3.00
CA PHE A 53 13.50 3.48 2.77
C PHE A 53 14.73 3.44 1.83
N PRO A 54 15.72 2.56 2.06
CA PRO A 54 16.88 2.41 1.19
C PRO A 54 16.47 2.11 -0.25
N GLY A 55 17.07 2.84 -1.20
CA GLY A 55 16.78 2.65 -2.62
C GLY A 55 15.38 3.09 -3.06
N GLU A 56 14.58 3.69 -2.18
CA GLU A 56 13.29 4.25 -2.56
C GLU A 56 13.48 5.48 -3.46
N ASP A 57 12.84 5.44 -4.63
CA ASP A 57 12.76 6.58 -5.53
C ASP A 57 11.40 7.27 -5.36
N ARG A 58 11.40 8.40 -4.66
CA ARG A 58 10.18 9.21 -4.43
C ARG A 58 9.70 9.96 -5.68
N GLY A 59 10.48 10.02 -6.76
CA GLY A 59 10.06 10.50 -8.06
C GLY A 59 9.39 9.40 -8.90
N PHE A 60 9.72 8.13 -8.64
CA PHE A 60 9.16 7.00 -9.38
C PHE A 60 7.64 6.91 -9.25
N GLY A 61 6.96 6.72 -10.38
CA GLY A 61 5.49 6.63 -10.43
C GLY A 61 4.78 7.84 -9.82
N ALA A 62 5.35 9.04 -9.98
CA ALA A 62 4.73 10.30 -9.59
C ALA A 62 3.53 10.66 -10.50
N GLY A 63 2.63 11.49 -9.98
CA GLY A 63 1.40 11.87 -10.67
C GLY A 63 0.30 10.80 -10.58
N LEU A 64 -0.85 11.11 -11.18
CA LEU A 64 -1.99 10.20 -11.24
C LEU A 64 -2.02 9.49 -12.59
N PHE A 65 -2.05 8.16 -12.56
CA PHE A 65 -2.20 7.33 -13.73
C PHE A 65 -2.78 5.97 -13.34
N VAL A 66 -3.37 5.29 -14.31
CA VAL A 66 -3.78 3.88 -14.21
C VAL A 66 -2.53 3.00 -14.15
N ASP A 67 -2.38 2.23 -13.07
CA ASP A 67 -1.20 1.39 -12.78
C ASP A 67 -1.65 -0.03 -12.42
N LEU A 68 -2.13 -0.75 -13.44
CA LEU A 68 -2.69 -2.09 -13.24
C LEU A 68 -1.59 -3.11 -12.93
N VAL A 69 -1.71 -3.74 -11.76
CA VAL A 69 -0.87 -4.88 -11.38
C VAL A 69 -1.28 -6.11 -12.23
N PRO A 70 -0.33 -6.86 -12.82
CA PRO A 70 -0.62 -8.09 -13.57
C PRO A 70 -1.44 -9.08 -12.73
N SER A 71 -2.38 -9.80 -13.35
CA SER A 71 -3.28 -10.70 -12.61
C SER A 71 -2.55 -11.79 -11.83
N SER A 72 -1.46 -12.32 -12.38
CA SER A 72 -0.58 -13.31 -11.73
C SER A 72 0.15 -12.79 -10.47
N CYS A 73 0.06 -11.48 -10.18
CA CYS A 73 0.66 -10.83 -9.02
C CYS A 73 -0.38 -10.38 -7.99
N TRP A 74 -1.68 -10.53 -8.25
CA TRP A 74 -2.71 -10.06 -7.33
C TRP A 74 -2.60 -10.74 -5.96
N PHE A 75 -3.02 -10.01 -4.93
CA PHE A 75 -2.99 -10.42 -3.51
C PHE A 75 -1.60 -10.75 -2.93
N THR A 76 -0.53 -10.61 -3.70
CA THR A 76 0.86 -10.79 -3.23
C THR A 76 1.61 -9.45 -3.33
N ASN A 77 1.72 -8.78 -2.19
CA ASN A 77 2.19 -7.39 -2.07
C ASN A 77 3.02 -7.20 -0.79
N VAL A 78 3.36 -5.96 -0.43
CA VAL A 78 4.14 -5.70 0.80
C VAL A 78 3.39 -6.21 2.01
N ARG A 79 2.09 -5.88 2.13
CA ARG A 79 1.27 -6.26 3.28
C ARG A 79 1.16 -7.78 3.47
N SER A 80 1.17 -8.57 2.40
CA SER A 80 1.13 -10.03 2.51
C SER A 80 2.49 -10.65 2.89
N CYS A 81 3.58 -9.90 2.75
CA CYS A 81 4.94 -10.38 2.98
C CYS A 81 5.58 -9.78 4.24
N VAL A 82 4.84 -9.04 5.06
CA VAL A 82 5.32 -8.50 6.34
C VAL A 82 4.30 -8.77 7.44
N PRO A 83 4.72 -8.90 8.72
CA PRO A 83 3.79 -8.94 9.83
C PRO A 83 2.87 -7.72 9.83
N GLN A 84 1.60 -7.90 10.19
CA GLN A 84 0.62 -6.79 10.20
C GLN A 84 1.11 -5.60 11.05
N ARG A 85 1.84 -5.90 12.12
CA ARG A 85 2.51 -4.91 12.96
C ARG A 85 3.51 -4.04 12.20
N ASP A 86 4.33 -4.64 11.34
CA ASP A 86 5.31 -3.92 10.51
C ASP A 86 4.62 -3.16 9.38
N TRP A 87 3.54 -3.71 8.82
CA TRP A 87 2.69 -2.99 7.87
C TRP A 87 2.13 -1.69 8.47
N GLU A 88 1.64 -1.72 9.71
CA GLU A 88 1.17 -0.49 10.37
C GLU A 88 2.31 0.51 10.65
N ARG A 89 3.53 0.03 10.96
CA ARG A 89 4.72 0.88 11.09
C ARG A 89 5.07 1.57 9.77
N ILE A 90 5.10 0.81 8.66
CA ILE A 90 5.31 1.34 7.30
C ILE A 90 4.24 2.38 6.97
N ARG A 91 2.96 2.06 7.22
CA ARG A 91 1.84 2.97 6.96
C ARG A 91 2.00 4.30 7.67
N ARG A 92 2.41 4.28 8.95
CA ARG A 92 2.64 5.51 9.72
C ARG A 92 3.77 6.36 9.14
N VAL A 93 4.89 5.74 8.74
CA VAL A 93 5.99 6.48 8.10
C VAL A 93 5.52 7.15 6.81
N VAL A 94 4.89 6.38 5.92
CA VAL A 94 4.50 6.89 4.58
C VAL A 94 3.41 7.96 4.67
N THR A 95 2.39 7.75 5.50
CA THR A 95 1.34 8.76 5.70
C THR A 95 1.83 9.98 6.48
N GLY A 96 2.73 9.78 7.45
CA GLY A 96 3.34 10.85 8.25
C GLY A 96 4.21 11.78 7.42
N ARG A 97 5.13 11.23 6.60
CA ARG A 97 5.99 12.03 5.72
C ARG A 97 5.23 12.73 4.59
N ALA A 98 4.06 12.21 4.22
CA ALA A 98 3.14 12.85 3.29
C ALA A 98 2.27 13.94 3.97
N ALA A 99 2.53 14.28 5.23
CA ALA A 99 1.75 15.21 6.04
C ALA A 99 0.24 14.87 6.05
N ARG A 100 -0.10 13.57 5.94
CA ARG A 100 -1.47 13.04 5.84
C ARG A 100 -2.26 13.68 4.70
N ARG A 101 -1.60 13.83 3.55
CA ARG A 101 -2.20 14.27 2.29
C ARG A 101 -1.89 13.27 1.19
N CYS A 102 -2.74 13.26 0.18
CA CYS A 102 -2.44 12.54 -1.05
C CYS A 102 -1.17 13.14 -1.70
N GLU A 103 -0.16 12.32 -1.97
CA GLU A 103 1.07 12.75 -2.65
C GLU A 103 0.85 13.08 -4.14
N VAL A 104 -0.35 12.81 -4.66
CA VAL A 104 -0.72 13.05 -6.05
C VAL A 104 -1.58 14.31 -6.21
N CYS A 105 -2.73 14.39 -5.53
CA CYS A 105 -3.65 15.52 -5.67
C CYS A 105 -3.62 16.52 -4.50
N GLY A 106 -2.87 16.24 -3.42
CA GLY A 106 -2.75 17.12 -2.25
C GLY A 106 -3.95 17.09 -1.27
N GLU A 107 -5.03 16.39 -1.62
CA GLU A 107 -6.24 16.29 -0.78
C GLU A 107 -5.90 15.71 0.60
N ALA A 108 -6.44 16.34 1.65
CA ALA A 108 -6.33 15.82 3.01
C ALA A 108 -7.51 14.89 3.27
N GLY A 109 -7.26 13.74 3.91
CA GLY A 109 -8.32 12.75 4.09
C GLY A 109 -8.16 11.91 5.34
N GLN A 110 -9.30 11.44 5.86
CA GLN A 110 -9.32 10.47 6.96
C GLN A 110 -8.98 9.04 6.49
N ARG A 111 -9.14 8.76 5.19
CA ARG A 111 -8.87 7.46 4.56
C ARG A 111 -7.79 7.64 3.50
N LEU A 112 -6.54 7.42 3.93
CA LEU A 112 -5.38 7.39 3.05
C LEU A 112 -4.88 5.95 2.96
N ASP A 113 -4.55 5.54 1.75
CA ASP A 113 -3.94 4.27 1.45
C ASP A 113 -2.46 4.46 1.15
N VAL A 114 -1.67 3.49 1.59
CA VAL A 114 -0.28 3.37 1.18
C VAL A 114 -0.26 2.38 0.03
N HIS A 115 0.12 2.88 -1.13
CA HIS A 115 0.12 2.15 -2.38
C HIS A 115 1.54 1.87 -2.84
N GLU A 116 1.78 0.67 -3.36
CA GLU A 116 3.06 0.26 -3.92
C GLU A 116 3.20 0.64 -5.40
N ARG A 117 4.27 1.37 -5.75
CA ARG A 117 4.69 1.51 -7.15
C ARG A 117 5.74 0.44 -7.49
N TRP A 118 5.50 -0.25 -8.58
CA TRP A 118 6.31 -1.39 -9.02
C TRP A 118 7.10 -1.04 -10.29
N ALA A 119 8.40 -1.37 -10.30
CA ALA A 119 9.14 -1.51 -11.54
C ALA A 119 9.04 -2.96 -12.02
N TYR A 120 8.88 -3.14 -13.32
CA TYR A 120 8.85 -4.46 -13.95
C TYR A 120 10.08 -4.62 -14.86
N ASP A 121 10.93 -5.59 -14.56
CA ASP A 121 11.95 -6.09 -15.50
C ASP A 121 11.28 -7.22 -16.29
N ASP A 122 10.74 -6.88 -17.46
CA ASP A 122 10.05 -7.84 -18.30
C ASP A 122 11.00 -8.99 -18.69
N ALA A 123 12.26 -8.74 -19.06
CA ALA A 123 13.18 -9.80 -19.49
C ALA A 123 13.47 -10.83 -18.38
N ARG A 124 13.70 -10.36 -17.15
CA ARG A 124 13.99 -11.23 -16.00
C ARG A 124 12.75 -11.69 -15.24
N ARG A 125 11.56 -11.17 -15.58
CA ARG A 125 10.29 -11.40 -14.89
C ARG A 125 10.36 -11.04 -13.40
N VAL A 126 10.84 -9.83 -13.10
CA VAL A 126 10.91 -9.30 -11.73
C VAL A 126 9.95 -8.12 -11.57
N GLN A 127 9.11 -8.17 -10.55
CA GLN A 127 8.32 -7.05 -10.03
C GLN A 127 9.02 -6.53 -8.78
N ALA A 128 9.63 -5.35 -8.85
CA ALA A 128 10.41 -4.77 -7.76
C ALA A 128 9.68 -3.57 -7.14
N LEU A 129 9.60 -3.54 -5.81
CA LEU A 129 9.09 -2.38 -5.08
C LEU A 129 10.04 -1.19 -5.28
N ARG A 130 9.53 -0.08 -5.78
CA ARG A 130 10.33 1.15 -5.98
C ARG A 130 9.89 2.32 -5.12
N ARG A 131 8.62 2.35 -4.72
CA ARG A 131 8.08 3.42 -3.91
C ARG A 131 6.84 2.98 -3.15
N LEU A 132 6.71 3.50 -1.93
CA LEU A 132 5.45 3.51 -1.19
C LEU A 132 4.88 4.93 -1.19
N ILE A 133 3.71 5.11 -1.81
CA ILE A 133 3.09 6.41 -2.01
C ILE A 133 1.77 6.52 -1.23
N CYS A 134 1.53 7.67 -0.60
CA CYS A 134 0.28 7.95 0.12
C CYS A 134 -0.78 8.51 -0.84
N LEU A 135 -1.89 7.80 -1.01
CA LEU A 135 -2.98 8.16 -1.92
C LEU A 135 -4.31 8.33 -1.17
N CYS A 136 -5.14 9.28 -1.62
CA CYS A 136 -6.56 9.30 -1.24
C CYS A 136 -7.34 8.23 -2.00
N GLU A 137 -8.54 7.90 -1.51
CA GLU A 137 -9.41 6.88 -2.09
C GLU A 137 -9.68 7.11 -3.61
N PRO A 138 -10.02 8.32 -4.09
CA PRO A 138 -10.18 8.56 -5.53
C PRO A 138 -8.92 8.34 -6.37
N CYS A 139 -7.75 8.81 -5.92
CA CYS A 139 -6.48 8.58 -6.62
C CYS A 139 -6.08 7.09 -6.62
N HIS A 140 -6.32 6.39 -5.51
CA HIS A 140 -6.06 4.96 -5.40
C HIS A 140 -7.00 4.15 -6.32
N GLU A 141 -8.25 4.60 -6.47
CA GLU A 141 -9.21 3.98 -7.36
C GLU A 141 -8.84 4.15 -8.85
N VAL A 142 -8.36 5.32 -9.26
CA VAL A 142 -7.82 5.53 -10.62
C VAL A 142 -6.64 4.60 -10.90
N THR A 143 -5.75 4.46 -9.92
CA THR A 143 -4.60 3.55 -10.01
C THR A 143 -5.06 2.12 -10.31
N HIS A 144 -6.13 1.66 -9.64
CA HIS A 144 -6.73 0.32 -9.81
C HIS A 144 -8.05 0.35 -10.60
N ILE A 145 -8.09 1.05 -11.73
CA ILE A 145 -9.35 1.29 -12.45
C ILE A 145 -10.08 0.01 -12.89
N GLY A 146 -9.37 -1.09 -13.11
CA GLY A 146 -10.00 -2.39 -13.42
C GLY A 146 -10.92 -2.88 -12.29
N LEU A 147 -10.50 -2.75 -11.04
CA LEU A 147 -11.34 -3.06 -9.87
C LEU A 147 -12.48 -2.05 -9.72
N ALA A 148 -12.23 -0.77 -10.04
CA ALA A 148 -13.27 0.26 -10.05
C ALA A 148 -14.39 -0.10 -11.04
N GLY A 149 -14.04 -0.57 -12.23
CA GLY A 149 -14.98 -1.03 -13.26
C GLY A 149 -15.87 -2.17 -12.78
N ILE A 150 -15.29 -3.21 -12.16
CA ILE A 150 -16.06 -4.31 -11.56
C ILE A 150 -17.07 -3.81 -10.51
N ARG A 151 -16.74 -2.71 -9.81
CA ARG A 151 -17.59 -2.07 -8.80
C ARG A 151 -18.54 -1.00 -9.37
N GLY A 152 -18.60 -0.83 -10.69
CA GLY A 152 -19.44 0.18 -11.34
C GLY A 152 -18.98 1.63 -11.12
N ARG A 153 -17.68 1.84 -10.84
CA ARG A 153 -17.09 3.16 -10.53
C ARG A 153 -16.05 3.65 -11.55
N ALA A 154 -15.96 3.01 -12.71
CA ALA A 154 -15.02 3.39 -13.77
C ALA A 154 -15.18 4.86 -14.20
N ASP A 155 -16.42 5.31 -14.46
CA ASP A 155 -16.68 6.69 -14.91
C ASP A 155 -16.22 7.73 -13.89
N ALA A 156 -16.45 7.48 -12.60
CA ALA A 156 -15.99 8.34 -11.52
C ALA A 156 -14.46 8.38 -11.43
N ALA A 157 -13.80 7.24 -11.64
CA ALA A 157 -12.35 7.17 -11.69
C ALA A 157 -11.80 7.95 -12.90
N VAL A 158 -12.33 7.77 -14.11
CA VAL A 158 -11.90 8.52 -15.31
C VAL A 158 -12.12 10.03 -15.12
N ALA A 159 -13.26 10.43 -14.55
CA ALA A 159 -13.51 11.84 -14.23
C ALA A 159 -12.47 12.40 -13.24
N HIS A 160 -12.11 11.64 -12.21
CA HIS A 160 -11.07 12.05 -11.26
C HIS A 160 -9.68 12.10 -11.88
N LEU A 161 -9.33 11.13 -12.74
CA LEU A 161 -8.09 11.12 -13.50
C LEU A 161 -7.94 12.44 -14.28
N ARG A 162 -8.96 12.78 -15.08
CA ARG A 162 -8.98 14.01 -15.88
C ARG A 162 -8.89 15.28 -15.03
N ALA A 163 -9.61 15.33 -13.91
CA ALA A 163 -9.59 16.49 -13.02
C ALA A 163 -8.20 16.75 -12.42
N VAL A 164 -7.44 15.70 -12.12
CA VAL A 164 -6.11 15.82 -11.50
C VAL A 164 -5.01 16.01 -12.55
N THR A 165 -5.09 15.34 -13.71
CA THR A 165 -4.04 15.37 -14.73
C THR A 165 -4.24 16.46 -15.79
N GLY A 166 -5.46 16.95 -15.96
CA GLY A 166 -5.84 17.84 -17.06
C GLY A 166 -6.08 17.12 -18.39
N MET A 167 -6.05 15.79 -18.42
CA MET A 167 -6.34 15.01 -19.64
C MET A 167 -7.73 15.32 -20.21
N SER A 168 -7.79 15.48 -21.53
CA SER A 168 -9.04 15.45 -22.28
C SER A 168 -9.70 14.07 -22.16
N GLY A 169 -10.97 13.96 -22.61
CA GLY A 169 -11.66 12.66 -22.64
C GLY A 169 -10.89 11.63 -23.47
N ALA A 170 -10.51 12.01 -24.69
CA ALA A 170 -9.77 11.13 -25.60
C ALA A 170 -8.41 10.68 -25.05
N GLU A 171 -7.67 11.59 -24.39
CA GLU A 171 -6.39 11.23 -23.76
C GLU A 171 -6.58 10.28 -22.58
N ALA A 172 -7.61 10.49 -21.76
CA ALA A 172 -7.91 9.59 -20.65
C ALA A 172 -8.34 8.20 -21.13
N ASP A 173 -9.16 8.12 -22.18
CA ASP A 173 -9.58 6.86 -22.77
C ASP A 173 -8.38 6.10 -23.36
N ALA A 174 -7.52 6.78 -24.12
CA ALA A 174 -6.29 6.21 -24.65
C ALA A 174 -5.35 5.74 -23.53
N HIS A 175 -5.18 6.53 -22.47
CA HIS A 175 -4.39 6.16 -21.29
C HIS A 175 -4.88 4.87 -20.63
N VAL A 176 -6.20 4.74 -20.47
CA VAL A 176 -6.84 3.54 -19.90
C VAL A 176 -6.60 2.34 -20.82
N GLU A 177 -6.82 2.50 -22.12
CA GLU A 177 -6.61 1.42 -23.11
C GLU A 177 -5.16 0.92 -23.12
N ASP A 178 -4.19 1.84 -23.13
CA ASP A 178 -2.76 1.51 -23.08
C ASP A 178 -2.39 0.76 -21.80
N ALA A 179 -2.92 1.20 -20.65
CA ALA A 179 -2.70 0.53 -19.37
C ALA A 179 -3.26 -0.91 -19.38
N PHE A 180 -4.45 -1.13 -19.95
CA PHE A 180 -5.00 -2.47 -20.12
C PHE A 180 -4.21 -3.32 -21.12
N ALA A 181 -3.64 -2.72 -22.17
CA ALA A 181 -2.76 -3.43 -23.10
C ALA A 181 -1.47 -3.91 -22.42
N VAL A 182 -0.84 -3.06 -21.59
CA VAL A 182 0.31 -3.45 -20.76
C VAL A 182 -0.08 -4.55 -19.77
N TRP A 183 -1.22 -4.39 -19.09
CA TRP A 183 -1.73 -5.37 -18.14
C TRP A 183 -1.96 -6.74 -18.79
N ARG A 184 -2.59 -6.79 -19.97
CA ARG A 184 -2.80 -8.05 -20.73
C ARG A 184 -1.48 -8.75 -21.03
N ARG A 185 -0.49 -8.02 -21.55
CA ARG A 185 0.83 -8.60 -21.85
C ARG A 185 1.53 -9.14 -20.60
N ARG A 186 1.55 -8.38 -19.51
CA ARG A 186 2.26 -8.79 -18.29
C ARG A 186 1.54 -9.90 -17.52
N SER A 187 0.22 -9.96 -17.62
CA SER A 187 -0.61 -11.00 -16.98
C SER A 187 -0.42 -12.38 -17.61
N ALA A 188 0.16 -12.46 -18.82
CA ALA A 188 0.53 -13.72 -19.46
C ALA A 188 1.80 -14.37 -18.86
N HIS A 189 2.39 -13.78 -17.82
CA HIS A 189 3.63 -14.23 -17.20
C HIS A 189 3.51 -14.27 -15.68
N THR A 190 4.31 -15.11 -15.04
CA THR A 190 4.51 -15.10 -13.59
C THR A 190 5.75 -14.28 -13.23
N TRP A 191 5.76 -13.69 -12.03
CA TRP A 191 6.75 -12.69 -11.65
C TRP A 191 7.38 -13.01 -10.30
N THR A 192 8.69 -12.83 -10.20
CA THR A 192 9.39 -12.80 -8.91
C THR A 192 9.10 -11.47 -8.23
N LEU A 193 8.77 -11.51 -6.94
CA LEU A 193 8.54 -10.30 -6.14
C LEU A 193 9.84 -9.91 -5.43
N ASP A 194 10.31 -8.70 -5.70
CA ASP A 194 11.48 -8.11 -5.04
C ASP A 194 11.04 -7.00 -4.09
N LEU A 195 11.26 -7.24 -2.79
CA LEU A 195 10.99 -6.32 -1.69
C LEU A 195 12.27 -5.83 -1.01
N GLY A 196 13.43 -5.87 -1.70
CA GLY A 196 14.73 -5.47 -1.16
C GLY A 196 14.76 -4.05 -0.58
N MET A 197 13.88 -3.16 -1.04
CA MET A 197 13.70 -1.81 -0.46
C MET A 197 13.33 -1.84 1.05
N LEU A 198 12.77 -2.95 1.54
CA LEU A 198 12.31 -3.13 2.91
C LEU A 198 13.21 -4.07 3.75
N THR A 199 14.34 -4.54 3.21
CA THR A 199 15.31 -5.31 3.99
C THR A 199 16.20 -4.37 4.79
N ASP A 200 16.68 -4.83 5.95
CA ASP A 200 17.64 -4.10 6.82
C ASP A 200 17.18 -2.74 7.35
N VAL A 201 15.87 -2.43 7.27
CA VAL A 201 15.26 -1.20 7.82
C VAL A 201 14.53 -1.42 9.14
N GLY A 202 14.67 -2.61 9.75
CA GLY A 202 13.91 -2.99 10.93
C GLY A 202 12.46 -3.40 10.62
N VAL A 203 12.17 -3.80 9.38
CA VAL A 203 10.94 -4.52 8.97
C VAL A 203 11.27 -6.00 8.81
N THR A 204 10.41 -6.88 9.31
CA THR A 204 10.53 -8.32 9.08
C THR A 204 9.87 -8.66 7.75
N VAL A 205 10.66 -8.94 6.72
CA VAL A 205 10.14 -9.39 5.42
C VAL A 205 10.14 -10.91 5.37
N ALA A 206 8.97 -11.52 5.27
CA ALA A 206 8.84 -12.93 4.96
C ALA A 206 9.21 -13.19 3.49
N PRO A 207 9.84 -14.34 3.17
CA PRO A 207 10.12 -14.70 1.79
C PRO A 207 8.84 -14.64 0.93
N PRO A 208 8.81 -13.86 -0.17
CA PRO A 208 7.66 -13.85 -1.05
C PRO A 208 7.37 -15.24 -1.64
N PRO A 209 6.09 -15.58 -1.89
CA PRO A 209 5.75 -16.80 -2.61
C PRO A 209 6.43 -16.86 -3.98
N LYS A 210 6.74 -18.07 -4.45
CA LYS A 210 7.37 -18.25 -5.77
C LYS A 210 6.44 -17.78 -6.89
N PRO A 211 6.95 -17.39 -8.07
CA PRO A 211 6.14 -16.85 -9.16
C PRO A 211 4.88 -17.68 -9.51
N GLY A 212 4.99 -19.01 -9.56
CA GLY A 212 3.85 -19.90 -9.83
C GLY A 212 2.82 -19.92 -8.69
N GLU A 213 3.27 -19.92 -7.44
CA GLU A 213 2.39 -19.89 -6.26
C GLU A 213 1.60 -18.57 -6.18
N ARG A 214 2.22 -17.45 -6.59
CA ARG A 214 1.53 -16.14 -6.66
C ARG A 214 0.35 -16.17 -7.64
N ALA A 215 0.54 -16.79 -8.81
CA ALA A 215 -0.54 -16.95 -9.77
C ALA A 215 -1.67 -17.83 -9.22
N THR A 216 -1.33 -18.93 -8.54
CA THR A 216 -2.32 -19.79 -7.86
C THR A 216 -3.08 -19.02 -6.76
N ILE A 217 -2.39 -18.24 -5.93
CA ILE A 217 -3.03 -17.38 -4.91
C ILE A 217 -4.00 -16.41 -5.58
N ALA A 218 -3.61 -15.81 -6.71
CA ALA A 218 -4.45 -14.87 -7.44
C ALA A 218 -5.74 -15.53 -7.94
N GLU A 219 -5.65 -16.70 -8.56
CA GLU A 219 -6.80 -17.46 -9.04
C GLU A 219 -7.73 -17.87 -7.88
N GLN A 220 -7.17 -18.44 -6.81
CA GLN A 220 -7.94 -18.93 -5.66
C GLN A 220 -8.59 -17.84 -4.81
N THR A 221 -8.12 -16.60 -4.88
CA THR A 221 -8.70 -15.50 -4.09
C THR A 221 -9.81 -14.77 -4.86
N LEU A 222 -9.82 -14.88 -6.20
CA LEU A 222 -10.86 -14.30 -7.06
C LEU A 222 -12.13 -15.16 -7.13
N PHE A 223 -12.00 -16.48 -6.94
CA PHE A 223 -13.05 -17.49 -7.08
C PHE A 223 -13.31 -18.19 -5.75
#